data_AF-A0A9D6Y0D1-F1
#
_entry.id   AF-A0A9D6Y0D1-F1
#
_cell.length_a   1.000
_cell.length_b   1.000
_cell.length_c   1.000
_cell.angle_alpha   90.00
_cell.angle_beta   90.00
_cell.angle_gamma   90.00
#
_symmetry.space_group_name_H-M   'P 1'
#
loop_
_entity.id
_entity.type
_entity.pdbx_description
1 polymer ?
#
loop_
_entity_poly.entity_id
_entity_poly.type
_entity_poly.pdbx_seq_one_letter_code
_entity_poly.pdbx_strand_id
1 'polypeptide(L)'
;MDTNVIYCGDNLEVLGKHIDADSADLIYIDPPFNTSRNYEVFWGEAQERRAFEDRFGDAMTYLEWMRPRLRELHRVLKPTGSFYYHCDWHASHYVKVELDRVFGFDNFVNEIIWKRRYGTFSTVHESTKFGSSTDSILFYTKGKNATFHPQYTFTDEAYQKYIKKFFSHTDENGRLYQIDNLANPAPRPNLMYEYKGYKPPKNGWAISREKMEQWDKEGRLHFPDNPDGRIRRKRYLDELKGKPVQNLWDDIEMVSSQSTERLGYPTQKPLALLERIVNASSNEGDVVLDAFCGCGTTLEAAAKLKRKWIGIDFSPTACRVMAERLEKRLGLKEGIDFTLRDMPKTAEQLRKMPPFEFENWAVVALGGIPNKVKVGDYGIDGRLYLADMVKEKKETVGKQTIFEELDRWYPIQVKQMDKVGRPDIDKFQTAMRRDKRLKGYFIAFGFSQDSMQEIKRAQKVEGLDIVPITVDELLGYEKTALS
;
A
#
# COMPACT_ATOMS: atom_id res chain seq x y z
N MET A 1 14.11 -16.80 -11.44
CA MET A 1 12.89 -16.16 -10.92
C MET A 1 12.36 -15.09 -11.88
N ASP A 2 11.04 -14.99 -12.04
CA ASP A 2 10.37 -13.92 -12.80
C ASP A 2 10.25 -12.62 -11.99
N THR A 3 10.25 -11.48 -12.68
CA THR A 3 10.05 -10.14 -12.10
C THR A 3 8.99 -9.36 -12.86
N ASN A 4 8.41 -8.33 -12.24
CA ASN A 4 7.20 -7.65 -12.70
C ASN A 4 6.04 -8.67 -12.79
N VAL A 5 5.81 -9.34 -11.67
CA VAL A 5 4.88 -10.48 -11.61
C VAL A 5 4.03 -10.39 -10.35
N ILE A 6 2.75 -10.72 -10.51
CA ILE A 6 1.79 -10.89 -9.44
C ILE A 6 1.49 -12.38 -9.33
N TYR A 7 1.76 -12.99 -8.19
CA TYR A 7 1.40 -14.38 -7.89
C TYR A 7 0.12 -14.42 -7.06
N CYS A 8 -0.87 -15.16 -7.53
CA CYS A 8 -2.06 -15.50 -6.78
C CYS A 8 -1.85 -16.84 -6.06
N GLY A 9 -1.66 -16.83 -4.74
CA GLY A 9 -1.44 -18.05 -3.98
C GLY A 9 -0.96 -17.82 -2.56
N ASP A 10 -0.82 -18.91 -1.79
CA ASP A 10 -0.27 -18.82 -0.43
C ASP A 10 1.19 -18.37 -0.51
N ASN A 11 1.52 -17.32 0.22
CA ASN A 11 2.83 -16.69 0.13
C ASN A 11 3.97 -17.60 0.59
N LEU A 12 3.77 -18.50 1.55
CA LEU A 12 4.81 -19.45 1.96
C LEU A 12 5.15 -20.41 0.81
N GLU A 13 4.13 -20.92 0.12
CA GLU A 13 4.32 -21.79 -1.04
C GLU A 13 4.98 -21.05 -2.20
N VAL A 14 4.49 -19.84 -2.53
CA VAL A 14 5.03 -19.05 -3.64
C VAL A 14 6.48 -18.68 -3.40
N LEU A 15 6.82 -18.21 -2.19
CA LEU A 15 8.20 -17.91 -1.81
C LEU A 15 9.11 -19.12 -2.01
N GLY A 16 8.70 -20.29 -1.52
CA GLY A 16 9.49 -21.52 -1.61
C GLY A 16 9.63 -22.08 -3.03
N LYS A 17 8.60 -21.95 -3.88
CA LYS A 17 8.57 -22.54 -5.23
C LYS A 17 9.14 -21.64 -6.32
N HIS A 18 8.93 -20.32 -6.22
CA HIS A 18 9.13 -19.41 -7.34
C HIS A 18 10.22 -18.36 -7.10
N ILE A 19 10.57 -18.10 -5.84
CA ILE A 19 11.45 -16.99 -5.47
C ILE A 19 12.83 -17.53 -5.06
N ASP A 20 13.84 -17.17 -5.86
CA ASP A 20 15.21 -17.61 -5.67
C ASP A 20 15.80 -17.02 -4.37
N ALA A 21 16.77 -17.71 -3.75
CA ALA A 21 17.47 -17.17 -2.59
C ALA A 21 18.30 -15.93 -2.99
N ASP A 22 18.49 -14.99 -2.06
CA ASP A 22 19.30 -13.78 -2.26
C ASP A 22 18.95 -13.01 -3.56
N SER A 23 17.66 -12.86 -3.84
CA SER A 23 17.16 -12.30 -5.10
C SER A 23 16.45 -10.95 -4.95
N ALA A 24 15.87 -10.65 -3.78
CA ALA A 24 15.20 -9.38 -3.49
C ALA A 24 16.15 -8.37 -2.83
N ASP A 25 16.16 -7.13 -3.31
CA ASP A 25 16.95 -6.03 -2.73
C ASP A 25 16.19 -5.33 -1.60
N LEU A 26 14.86 -5.29 -1.70
CA LEU A 26 13.98 -4.69 -0.71
C LEU A 26 12.75 -5.58 -0.52
N ILE A 27 12.42 -5.86 0.74
CA ILE A 27 11.17 -6.50 1.11
C ILE A 27 10.39 -5.55 2.03
N TYR A 28 9.14 -5.29 1.67
CA TYR A 28 8.16 -4.66 2.55
C TYR A 28 6.99 -5.63 2.71
N ILE A 29 6.53 -5.84 3.94
CA ILE A 29 5.33 -6.62 4.20
C ILE A 29 4.40 -5.89 5.18
N ASP A 30 3.10 -6.05 4.93
CA ASP A 30 2.00 -5.57 5.76
C ASP A 30 1.06 -6.74 6.09
N PRO A 31 1.52 -7.72 6.89
CA PRO A 31 0.71 -8.89 7.23
C PRO A 31 -0.49 -8.49 8.12
N PRO A 32 -1.48 -9.37 8.32
CA PRO A 32 -2.53 -9.18 9.33
C PRO A 32 -1.93 -8.91 10.72
N PHE A 33 -2.53 -8.02 11.52
CA PHE A 33 -1.94 -7.50 12.77
C PHE A 33 -2.31 -8.29 14.04
N ASN A 34 -3.10 -9.36 13.92
CA ASN A 34 -3.65 -10.18 15.01
C ASN A 34 -4.42 -9.37 16.07
N THR A 35 -5.12 -8.33 15.64
CA THR A 35 -5.91 -7.41 16.48
C THR A 35 -7.18 -8.02 17.04
N SER A 36 -7.53 -9.26 16.66
CA SER A 36 -8.83 -9.89 16.95
C SER A 36 -10.03 -9.09 16.42
N ARG A 37 -9.80 -8.11 15.53
CA ARG A 37 -10.84 -7.25 14.95
C ARG A 37 -11.28 -7.80 13.60
N ASN A 38 -12.57 -7.63 13.33
CA ASN A 38 -13.08 -7.70 11.97
C ASN A 38 -12.75 -6.37 11.28
N TYR A 39 -11.87 -6.37 10.28
CA TYR A 39 -11.57 -5.16 9.51
C TYR A 39 -12.66 -4.86 8.50
N GLU A 40 -13.45 -3.80 8.77
CA GLU A 40 -14.50 -3.23 7.91
C GLU A 40 -13.90 -2.52 6.66
N VAL A 41 -14.44 -2.82 5.48
CA VAL A 41 -13.86 -2.50 4.15
C VAL A 41 -14.79 -1.63 3.33
N PHE A 42 -14.35 -0.49 2.82
CA PHE A 42 -15.18 0.47 2.08
C PHE A 42 -14.71 0.65 0.62
N TRP A 43 -15.27 -0.10 -0.36
CA TRP A 43 -15.00 0.01 -1.81
C TRP A 43 -16.12 0.79 -2.55
N GLY A 44 -15.75 1.81 -3.35
CA GLY A 44 -16.69 2.63 -4.15
C GLY A 44 -17.61 3.59 -3.37
N GLU A 45 -18.43 4.38 -4.09
CA GLU A 45 -19.42 5.37 -3.56
C GLU A 45 -20.50 4.77 -2.63
N ALA A 46 -20.43 3.48 -2.33
CA ALA A 46 -21.41 2.78 -1.55
C ALA A 46 -20.72 2.25 -0.27
N GLN A 47 -21.04 2.82 0.89
CA GLN A 47 -20.53 2.42 2.22
C GLN A 47 -20.47 0.89 2.39
N GLU A 48 -19.28 0.29 2.44
CA GLU A 48 -19.00 -1.16 2.47
C GLU A 48 -18.41 -1.61 3.83
N ARG A 49 -18.53 -2.89 4.24
CA ARG A 49 -18.07 -3.43 5.54
C ARG A 49 -17.60 -4.90 5.44
N ARG A 50 -16.47 -5.25 4.81
CA ARG A 50 -15.98 -6.66 4.85
C ARG A 50 -15.36 -7.03 6.20
N ALA A 51 -14.98 -8.28 6.41
CA ALA A 51 -14.19 -8.74 7.55
C ALA A 51 -13.08 -9.64 7.03
N PHE A 52 -11.82 -9.26 7.23
CA PHE A 52 -10.73 -10.23 7.31
C PHE A 52 -10.78 -10.85 8.70
N GLU A 53 -10.71 -12.18 8.80
CA GLU A 53 -10.51 -12.84 10.09
C GLU A 53 -9.07 -12.60 10.53
N ASP A 54 -8.81 -11.45 11.15
CA ASP A 54 -7.56 -11.18 11.87
C ASP A 54 -7.57 -11.91 13.23
N ARG A 55 -7.77 -13.23 13.17
CA ARG A 55 -8.00 -14.12 14.31
C ARG A 55 -7.16 -15.38 14.14
N PHE A 56 -5.95 -15.33 14.65
CA PHE A 56 -5.15 -16.54 14.88
C PHE A 56 -5.41 -17.13 16.27
N GLY A 57 -6.34 -16.55 17.03
CA GLY A 57 -6.58 -16.89 18.43
C GLY A 57 -5.69 -16.05 19.32
N ASP A 58 -4.51 -16.54 19.67
CA ASP A 58 -3.52 -15.82 20.46
C ASP A 58 -2.31 -15.36 19.63
N ALA A 59 -1.42 -14.59 20.26
CA ALA A 59 -0.20 -14.11 19.62
C ALA A 59 0.75 -15.27 19.23
N MET A 60 0.73 -16.38 19.95
CA MET A 60 1.63 -17.51 19.68
C MET A 60 1.23 -18.27 18.42
N THR A 61 -0.05 -18.52 18.21
CA THR A 61 -0.55 -19.14 16.97
C THR A 61 -0.25 -18.27 15.75
N TYR A 62 -0.40 -16.95 15.88
CA TYR A 62 0.01 -16.01 14.83
C TYR A 62 1.51 -16.13 14.51
N LEU A 63 2.35 -16.19 15.54
CA LEU A 63 3.79 -16.38 15.35
C LEU A 63 4.12 -17.74 14.74
N GLU A 64 3.42 -18.81 15.10
CA GLU A 64 3.60 -20.13 14.48
C GLU A 64 3.32 -20.09 12.98
N TRP A 65 2.28 -19.37 12.58
CA TRP A 65 1.98 -19.14 11.16
C TRP A 65 2.99 -18.23 10.46
N MET A 66 3.50 -17.19 11.13
CA MET A 66 4.48 -16.26 10.55
C MET A 66 5.90 -16.83 10.48
N ARG A 67 6.34 -17.65 11.43
CA ARG A 67 7.72 -18.18 11.52
C ARG A 67 8.24 -18.79 10.21
N PRO A 68 7.53 -19.73 9.53
CA PRO A 68 8.04 -20.28 8.27
C PRO A 68 8.14 -19.21 7.18
N ARG A 69 7.22 -18.24 7.14
CA ARG A 69 7.23 -17.12 6.19
C ARG A 69 8.42 -16.20 6.43
N LEU A 70 8.70 -15.86 7.70
CA LEU A 70 9.86 -15.03 8.07
C LEU A 70 11.19 -15.67 7.63
N ARG A 71 11.30 -17.00 7.77
CA ARG A 71 12.50 -17.74 7.30
C ARG A 71 12.66 -17.67 5.79
N GLU A 72 11.57 -17.84 5.04
CA GLU A 72 11.59 -17.70 3.58
C GLU A 72 11.89 -16.27 3.14
N LEU A 73 11.30 -15.26 3.79
CA LEU A 73 11.58 -13.85 3.52
C LEU A 73 13.06 -13.51 3.77
N HIS A 74 13.66 -14.04 4.83
CA HIS A 74 15.09 -13.92 5.08
C HIS A 74 15.93 -14.66 4.01
N ARG A 75 15.52 -15.85 3.58
CA ARG A 75 16.20 -16.63 2.52
C ARG A 75 16.25 -15.84 1.21
N VAL A 76 15.14 -15.23 0.79
CA VAL A 76 15.03 -14.55 -0.51
C VAL A 76 15.64 -13.15 -0.51
N LEU A 77 15.77 -12.49 0.64
CA LEU A 77 16.41 -11.18 0.74
C LEU A 77 17.92 -11.29 0.47
N LYS A 78 18.50 -10.37 -0.29
CA LYS A 78 19.95 -10.29 -0.51
C LYS A 78 20.72 -9.91 0.77
N PRO A 79 22.01 -10.28 0.89
CA PRO A 79 22.86 -9.80 1.99
C PRO A 79 22.99 -8.27 2.07
N THR A 80 22.79 -7.57 0.95
CA THR A 80 22.77 -6.11 0.83
C THR A 80 21.35 -5.52 0.91
N GLY A 81 20.36 -6.34 1.24
CA GLY A 81 18.96 -5.98 1.19
C GLY A 81 18.39 -5.49 2.53
N SER A 82 17.28 -4.76 2.40
CA SER A 82 16.52 -4.18 3.51
C SER A 82 15.15 -4.86 3.66
N PHE A 83 14.70 -5.03 4.91
CA PHE A 83 13.42 -5.64 5.26
C PHE A 83 12.61 -4.72 6.16
N TYR A 84 11.34 -4.50 5.80
CA TYR A 84 10.39 -3.69 6.56
C TYR A 84 9.16 -4.52 6.93
N TYR A 85 8.88 -4.60 8.23
CA TYR A 85 7.67 -5.24 8.77
C TYR A 85 6.72 -4.18 9.31
N HIS A 86 5.55 -4.01 8.68
CA HIS A 86 4.50 -3.13 9.18
C HIS A 86 3.61 -3.88 10.20
N CYS A 87 3.39 -3.28 11.37
CA CYS A 87 2.51 -3.84 12.41
C CYS A 87 1.92 -2.77 13.32
N ASP A 88 0.97 -3.17 14.16
CA ASP A 88 0.53 -2.36 15.30
C ASP A 88 1.01 -2.94 16.64
N TRP A 89 0.52 -2.35 17.74
CA TRP A 89 0.92 -2.71 19.10
C TRP A 89 0.48 -4.11 19.57
N HIS A 90 -0.44 -4.82 18.89
CA HIS A 90 -0.96 -6.10 19.36
C HIS A 90 0.09 -7.22 19.30
N ALA A 91 0.85 -7.29 18.20
CA ALA A 91 1.82 -8.36 17.96
C ALA A 91 3.28 -7.88 17.77
N SER A 92 3.51 -6.57 17.62
CA SER A 92 4.83 -5.98 17.27
C SER A 92 6.00 -6.49 18.12
N HIS A 93 5.86 -6.53 19.45
CA HIS A 93 6.93 -6.98 20.34
C HIS A 93 7.28 -8.46 20.17
N TYR A 94 6.27 -9.32 19.99
CA TYR A 94 6.48 -10.75 19.79
C TYR A 94 7.10 -11.03 18.42
N VAL A 95 6.63 -10.33 17.39
CA VAL A 95 7.21 -10.38 16.04
C VAL A 95 8.65 -9.90 16.05
N LYS A 96 8.95 -8.81 16.76
CA LYS A 96 10.31 -8.27 16.89
C LYS A 96 11.29 -9.31 17.44
N VAL A 97 10.90 -10.05 18.49
CA VAL A 97 11.72 -11.11 19.07
C VAL A 97 11.96 -12.25 18.07
N GLU A 98 10.96 -12.63 17.28
CA GLU A 98 11.15 -13.65 16.24
C GLU A 98 12.00 -13.14 15.07
N LEU A 99 11.85 -11.87 14.67
CA LEU A 99 12.71 -11.25 13.67
C LEU A 99 14.17 -11.18 14.13
N ASP A 100 14.44 -10.87 15.40
CA ASP A 100 15.81 -10.90 15.95
C ASP A 100 16.44 -12.29 15.85
N ARG A 101 15.64 -13.35 16.04
CA ARG A 101 16.12 -14.73 15.90
C ARG A 101 16.40 -15.11 14.44
N VAL A 102 15.63 -14.57 13.51
CA VAL A 102 15.75 -14.88 12.06
C VAL A 102 16.83 -14.04 11.39
N PHE A 103 16.84 -12.73 11.61
CA PHE A 103 17.75 -11.79 10.98
C PHE A 103 19.03 -11.57 11.79
N GLY A 104 19.02 -11.85 13.10
CA GLY A 104 20.11 -11.55 14.02
C GLY A 104 19.91 -10.24 14.77
N PHE A 105 20.30 -10.23 16.05
CA PHE A 105 20.13 -9.08 16.96
C PHE A 105 20.86 -7.81 16.49
N ASP A 106 22.04 -7.97 15.86
CA ASP A 106 22.85 -6.86 15.36
C ASP A 106 22.34 -6.27 14.03
N ASN A 107 21.37 -6.92 13.42
CA ASN A 107 20.84 -6.57 12.10
C ASN A 107 19.53 -5.77 12.16
N PHE A 108 18.99 -5.57 13.37
CA PHE A 108 17.93 -4.60 13.61
C PHE A 108 18.50 -3.17 13.50
N VAL A 109 17.93 -2.37 12.59
CA VAL A 109 18.40 -0.99 12.37
C VAL A 109 17.71 -0.04 13.35
N ASN A 110 16.39 0.07 13.24
CA ASN A 110 15.55 0.85 14.14
C ASN A 110 14.06 0.54 13.94
N GLU A 111 13.23 1.12 14.82
CA GLU A 111 11.78 1.16 14.66
C GLU A 111 11.36 2.54 14.15
N ILE A 112 10.57 2.52 13.08
CA ILE A 112 9.94 3.70 12.50
C ILE A 112 8.50 3.78 13.03
N ILE A 113 8.15 4.89 13.67
CA ILE A 113 6.81 5.16 14.18
C ILE A 113 6.08 6.01 13.15
N TRP A 114 5.07 5.44 12.51
CA TRP A 114 4.26 6.14 11.52
C TRP A 114 2.96 6.64 12.18
N LYS A 115 2.79 7.96 12.25
CA LYS A 115 1.57 8.60 12.74
C LYS A 115 0.51 8.63 11.65
N ARG A 116 -0.31 7.59 11.60
CA ARG A 116 -1.35 7.42 10.58
C ARG A 116 -2.59 8.30 10.74
N ARG A 117 -2.83 8.91 11.91
CA ARG A 117 -4.05 9.73 12.18
C ARG A 117 -3.74 11.12 12.75
N TYR A 118 -4.38 12.14 12.18
CA TYR A 118 -4.44 13.51 12.70
C TYR A 118 -5.87 13.77 13.18
N GLY A 119 -6.12 13.61 14.48
CA GLY A 119 -7.43 13.90 15.05
C GLY A 119 -7.72 13.18 16.37
N THR A 120 -8.31 13.93 17.31
CA THR A 120 -8.84 13.49 18.60
C THR A 120 -10.27 12.98 18.42
N PHE A 121 -10.47 11.76 17.93
CA PHE A 121 -11.80 11.14 18.01
C PHE A 121 -11.94 10.33 19.30
N SER A 122 -12.09 11.06 20.41
CA SER A 122 -12.92 10.62 21.52
C SER A 122 -14.14 11.55 21.60
N THR A 123 -14.97 11.57 20.55
CA THR A 123 -16.30 12.18 20.64
C THR A 123 -17.32 11.22 21.27
N VAL A 124 -16.88 10.08 21.79
CA VAL A 124 -17.72 9.08 22.45
C VAL A 124 -17.09 8.66 23.77
N HIS A 125 -17.59 9.23 24.86
CA HIS A 125 -17.47 8.84 26.28
C HIS A 125 -16.06 8.67 26.88
N GLU A 126 -15.94 8.95 28.18
CA GLU A 126 -14.74 8.85 29.03
C GLU A 126 -13.75 7.74 28.60
N SER A 127 -12.69 8.12 27.89
CA SER A 127 -11.64 7.16 27.50
C SER A 127 -10.80 6.80 28.73
N THR A 128 -10.69 5.50 29.02
CA THR A 128 -9.82 4.99 30.09
C THR A 128 -8.36 4.84 29.66
N LYS A 129 -8.00 5.25 28.43
CA LYS A 129 -6.65 5.11 27.86
C LYS A 129 -6.28 6.23 26.88
N PHE A 130 -4.98 6.31 26.56
CA PHE A 130 -4.48 7.16 25.48
C PHE A 130 -4.95 6.67 24.10
N GLY A 131 -5.08 7.60 23.16
CA GLY A 131 -5.44 7.30 21.77
C GLY A 131 -4.32 6.53 21.05
N SER A 132 -4.71 5.56 20.22
CA SER A 132 -3.79 4.82 19.34
C SER A 132 -3.86 5.42 17.92
N SER A 133 -2.84 6.21 17.57
CA SER A 133 -2.73 6.95 16.31
C SER A 133 -1.51 6.55 15.47
N THR A 134 -0.73 5.60 15.95
CA THR A 134 0.54 5.19 15.34
C THR A 134 0.54 3.70 15.02
N ASP A 135 1.26 3.35 13.95
CA ASP A 135 1.70 1.98 13.65
C ASP A 135 3.24 1.95 13.70
N SER A 136 3.79 0.75 13.86
CA SER A 136 5.23 0.48 13.95
C SER A 136 5.71 -0.21 12.67
N ILE A 137 6.80 0.29 12.11
CA ILE A 137 7.50 -0.34 10.99
C ILE A 137 8.89 -0.75 11.47
N LEU A 138 9.10 -2.05 11.62
CA LEU A 138 10.38 -2.61 12.07
C LEU A 138 11.33 -2.70 10.87
N PHE A 139 12.49 -2.04 10.96
CA PHE A 139 13.49 -2.00 9.90
C PHE A 139 14.69 -2.89 10.23
N TYR A 140 14.93 -3.88 9.38
CA TYR A 140 16.06 -4.79 9.42
C TYR A 140 16.88 -4.72 8.13
N THR A 141 18.12 -5.16 8.23
CA THR A 141 18.96 -5.50 7.07
C THR A 141 19.37 -6.96 7.17
N LYS A 142 19.69 -7.62 6.05
CA LYS A 142 20.24 -8.99 6.13
C LYS A 142 21.71 -9.00 6.55
N GLY A 143 22.45 -7.97 6.17
CA GLY A 143 23.87 -7.82 6.45
C GLY A 143 24.28 -6.36 6.55
N LYS A 144 25.57 -6.12 6.84
CA LYS A 144 26.08 -4.80 7.24
C LYS A 144 26.17 -3.74 6.13
N ASN A 145 26.05 -4.16 4.87
CA ASN A 145 26.27 -3.31 3.70
C ASN A 145 24.97 -3.05 2.92
N ALA A 146 23.86 -2.86 3.63
CA ALA A 146 22.60 -2.60 2.98
C ALA A 146 22.55 -1.22 2.30
N THR A 147 21.85 -1.15 1.16
CA THR A 147 21.61 0.12 0.46
C THR A 147 20.76 1.03 1.34
N PHE A 148 21.23 2.27 1.57
CA PHE A 148 20.45 3.29 2.25
C PHE A 148 20.71 4.70 1.70
N HIS A 149 19.66 5.37 1.24
CA HIS A 149 19.64 6.74 0.74
C HIS A 149 18.88 7.62 1.74
N PRO A 150 19.55 8.50 2.50
CA PRO A 150 18.87 9.39 3.42
C PRO A 150 17.81 10.24 2.71
N GLN A 151 16.60 10.22 3.24
CA GLN A 151 15.51 11.07 2.77
C GLN A 151 15.57 12.41 3.49
N TYR A 152 15.16 13.49 2.82
CA TYR A 152 15.22 14.84 3.37
C TYR A 152 13.86 15.53 3.22
N THR A 153 13.53 16.40 4.17
CA THR A 153 12.30 17.18 4.16
C THR A 153 12.59 18.66 4.39
N PHE A 154 11.80 19.50 3.74
CA PHE A 154 11.69 20.92 4.04
C PHE A 154 10.40 21.26 4.78
N THR A 155 9.42 20.37 4.87
CA THR A 155 8.09 20.69 5.39
C THR A 155 8.00 20.68 6.92
N ASP A 156 8.99 20.10 7.60
CA ASP A 156 9.08 20.06 9.07
C ASP A 156 8.99 21.48 9.68
N GLU A 157 8.01 21.71 10.56
CA GLU A 157 7.74 23.04 11.11
C GLU A 157 8.92 23.61 11.91
N ALA A 158 9.58 22.76 12.70
CA ALA A 158 10.74 23.18 13.49
C ALA A 158 11.90 23.58 12.56
N TYR A 159 12.06 22.86 11.45
CA TYR A 159 13.04 23.18 10.42
C TYR A 159 12.68 24.45 9.67
N GLN A 160 11.40 24.69 9.35
CA GLN A 160 10.94 25.95 8.76
C GLN A 160 11.20 27.15 9.69
N LYS A 161 10.96 27.00 10.99
CA LYS A 161 11.33 28.00 12.01
C LYS A 161 12.84 28.22 12.05
N TYR A 162 13.63 27.16 11.96
CA TYR A 162 15.09 27.24 11.85
C TYR A 162 15.50 28.00 10.59
N ILE A 163 14.96 27.67 9.41
CA ILE A 163 15.27 28.34 8.14
C ILE A 163 14.99 29.83 8.27
N LYS A 164 13.79 30.22 8.70
CA LYS A 164 13.39 31.63 8.88
C LYS A 164 14.28 32.38 9.88
N LYS A 165 14.74 31.70 10.93
CA LYS A 165 15.58 32.31 11.97
C LYS A 165 17.03 32.53 11.52
N PHE A 166 17.61 31.56 10.81
CA PHE A 166 19.06 31.54 10.55
C PHE A 166 19.43 31.98 9.13
N PHE A 167 18.58 31.76 8.13
CA PHE A 167 18.80 32.21 6.74
C PHE A 167 18.22 33.62 6.55
N SER A 168 18.78 34.58 7.28
CA SER A 168 18.32 35.97 7.31
C SER A 168 19.15 36.93 6.46
N HIS A 169 20.23 36.44 5.83
CA HIS A 169 21.08 37.26 4.96
C HIS A 169 20.78 36.99 3.50
N THR A 170 21.00 38.00 2.67
CA THR A 170 20.79 37.95 1.22
C THR A 170 22.06 38.41 0.52
N ASP A 171 22.48 37.69 -0.51
CA ASP A 171 23.61 38.14 -1.34
C ASP A 171 23.15 39.11 -2.45
N GLU A 172 24.11 39.56 -3.27
CA GLU A 172 23.86 40.49 -4.39
C GLU A 172 22.87 39.94 -5.45
N ASN A 173 22.69 38.63 -5.51
CA ASN A 173 21.78 37.95 -6.44
C ASN A 173 20.44 37.60 -5.80
N GLY A 174 20.18 38.04 -4.57
CA GLY A 174 18.93 37.74 -3.87
C GLY A 174 18.92 36.37 -3.17
N ARG A 175 20.03 35.63 -3.13
CA ARG A 175 20.07 34.28 -2.54
C ARG A 175 20.15 34.37 -1.02
N LEU A 176 19.28 33.62 -0.34
CA LEU A 176 19.27 33.53 1.11
C LEU A 176 20.41 32.64 1.62
N TYR A 177 21.15 33.13 2.62
CA TYR A 177 22.21 32.39 3.28
C TYR A 177 22.22 32.62 4.79
N GLN A 178 22.82 31.68 5.52
CA GLN A 178 23.20 31.85 6.91
C GLN A 178 24.72 31.92 7.06
N ILE A 179 25.19 32.61 8.10
CA ILE A 179 26.61 32.66 8.44
C ILE A 179 26.91 31.52 9.42
N ASP A 180 27.76 30.59 9.02
CA ASP A 180 28.06 29.37 9.75
C ASP A 180 29.55 29.28 10.12
N ASN A 181 29.85 28.48 11.14
CA ASN A 181 31.19 28.29 11.67
C ASN A 181 32.12 27.64 10.62
N LEU A 182 33.36 28.13 10.54
CA LEU A 182 34.42 27.58 9.68
C LEU A 182 35.58 26.98 10.51
N ALA A 183 35.34 26.66 11.78
CA ALA A 183 36.32 25.99 12.65
C ALA A 183 36.24 24.47 12.55
N ASN A 184 37.39 23.81 12.64
CA ASN A 184 37.45 22.35 12.73
C ASN A 184 36.99 21.86 14.12
N PRO A 185 36.19 20.79 14.22
CA PRO A 185 35.84 20.20 15.52
C PRO A 185 37.05 19.64 16.27
N ALA A 186 38.07 19.14 15.56
CA ALA A 186 39.28 18.57 16.16
C ALA A 186 40.54 19.26 15.64
N PRO A 187 41.62 19.37 16.44
CA PRO A 187 42.87 19.96 15.99
C PRO A 187 43.42 19.28 14.74
N ARG A 188 43.75 20.10 13.73
CA ARG A 188 44.38 19.67 12.48
C ARG A 188 45.53 20.63 12.15
N PRO A 189 46.80 20.27 12.44
CA PRO A 189 47.94 21.15 12.23
C PRO A 189 48.05 21.72 10.81
N ASN A 190 47.73 20.90 9.80
CA ASN A 190 47.72 21.32 8.39
C ASN A 190 46.63 22.35 8.03
N LEU A 191 45.67 22.61 8.93
CA LEU A 191 44.59 23.59 8.76
C LEU A 191 44.76 24.81 9.67
N MET A 192 45.89 24.93 10.36
CA MET A 192 46.25 26.08 11.19
C MET A 192 47.08 27.06 10.38
N TYR A 193 46.41 27.85 9.54
CA TYR A 193 47.06 28.87 8.73
C TYR A 193 46.34 30.21 8.86
N GLU A 194 47.08 31.31 8.80
CA GLU A 194 46.51 32.64 8.68
C GLU A 194 46.03 32.89 7.24
N TYR A 195 44.93 33.62 7.10
CA TYR A 195 44.37 33.98 5.80
C TYR A 195 43.91 35.44 5.80
N LYS A 196 44.48 36.27 4.91
CA LYS A 196 44.19 37.72 4.81
C LYS A 196 44.23 38.46 6.15
N GLY A 197 45.17 38.11 7.04
CA GLY A 197 45.33 38.71 8.37
C GLY A 197 44.45 38.10 9.48
N TYR A 198 43.52 37.20 9.15
CA TYR A 198 42.70 36.50 10.14
C TYR A 198 43.39 35.24 10.64
N LYS A 199 43.43 35.09 11.98
CA LYS A 199 44.02 33.93 12.64
C LYS A 199 43.08 32.71 12.62
N PRO A 200 43.62 31.48 12.53
CA PRO A 200 42.82 30.29 12.57
C PRO A 200 42.13 30.11 13.94
N PRO A 201 40.99 29.42 14.00
CA PRO A 201 40.43 28.91 15.25
C PRO A 201 41.40 27.98 15.97
N LYS A 202 41.17 27.73 17.27
CA LYS A 202 42.02 26.86 18.12
C LYS A 202 42.38 25.51 17.46
N ASN A 203 41.44 24.93 16.73
CA ASN A 203 41.58 23.61 16.12
C ASN A 203 41.95 23.66 14.62
N GLY A 204 42.20 24.86 14.08
CA GLY A 204 42.35 25.10 12.65
C GLY A 204 41.02 25.38 11.94
N TRP A 205 41.11 25.73 10.67
CA TRP A 205 39.96 25.89 9.78
C TRP A 205 39.35 24.52 9.43
N ALA A 206 38.08 24.50 9.02
CA ALA A 206 37.43 23.29 8.53
C ALA A 206 37.88 22.90 7.10
N ILE A 207 38.63 23.76 6.41
CA ILE A 207 39.01 23.62 5.00
C ILE A 207 40.49 23.96 4.77
N SER A 208 41.10 23.42 3.72
CA SER A 208 42.48 23.72 3.32
C SER A 208 42.63 25.14 2.78
N ARG A 209 43.88 25.62 2.66
CA ARG A 209 44.18 26.96 2.15
C ARG A 209 43.66 27.14 0.72
N GLU A 210 43.86 26.14 -0.14
CA GLU A 210 43.40 26.17 -1.54
C GLU A 210 41.88 26.30 -1.60
N LYS A 211 41.17 25.59 -0.71
CA LYS A 211 39.71 25.67 -0.62
C LYS A 211 39.23 27.00 -0.05
N MET A 212 39.99 27.60 0.88
CA MET A 212 39.72 28.95 1.40
C MET A 212 39.82 29.99 0.29
N GLU A 213 40.89 29.96 -0.50
CA GLU A 213 41.09 30.84 -1.66
C GLU A 213 39.98 30.66 -2.71
N GLN A 214 39.60 29.40 -2.97
CA GLN A 214 38.46 29.10 -3.85
C GLN A 214 37.16 29.72 -3.32
N TRP A 215 36.81 29.49 -2.05
CA TRP A 215 35.57 30.00 -1.45
C TRP A 215 35.54 31.52 -1.34
N ASP A 216 36.70 32.15 -1.15
CA ASP A 216 36.84 33.60 -1.20
C ASP A 216 36.48 34.14 -2.60
N LYS A 217 37.07 33.54 -3.64
CA LYS A 217 36.80 33.92 -5.03
C LYS A 217 35.35 33.68 -5.44
N GLU A 218 34.72 32.65 -4.89
CA GLU A 218 33.31 32.31 -5.10
C GLU A 218 32.35 33.13 -4.20
N GLY A 219 32.87 34.04 -3.36
CA GLY A 219 32.04 34.86 -2.47
C GLY A 219 31.37 34.08 -1.32
N ARG A 220 31.81 32.85 -1.04
CA ARG A 220 31.25 31.93 -0.03
C ARG A 220 31.78 32.16 1.38
N LEU A 221 32.61 33.17 1.59
CA LEU A 221 33.14 33.56 2.89
C LEU A 221 32.49 34.85 3.40
N HIS A 222 32.35 34.94 4.72
CA HIS A 222 31.97 36.15 5.43
C HIS A 222 33.16 36.59 6.29
N PHE A 223 33.72 37.74 5.96
CA PHE A 223 34.79 38.38 6.71
C PHE A 223 34.17 39.32 7.76
N PRO A 224 34.50 39.14 9.06
CA PRO A 224 34.04 40.06 10.09
C PRO A 224 34.80 41.38 10.03
N ASP A 225 34.13 42.49 10.39
CA ASP A 225 34.74 43.82 10.44
C ASP A 225 35.85 43.92 11.50
N ASN A 226 35.74 43.15 12.58
CA ASN A 226 36.78 43.05 13.59
C ASN A 226 37.94 42.17 13.08
N PRO A 227 39.18 42.69 13.02
CA PRO A 227 40.37 41.92 12.62
C PRO A 227 40.68 40.70 13.52
N ASP A 228 40.30 40.75 14.80
CA ASP A 228 40.40 39.60 15.72
C ASP A 228 39.23 38.62 15.59
N GLY A 229 38.26 38.95 14.72
CA GLY A 229 37.16 38.08 14.37
C GLY A 229 37.62 36.83 13.60
N ARG A 230 36.69 35.92 13.34
CA ARG A 230 36.95 34.70 12.57
C ARG A 230 36.17 34.74 11.27
N ILE A 231 36.85 34.39 10.18
CA ILE A 231 36.21 34.11 8.89
C ILE A 231 35.15 33.04 9.11
N ARG A 232 33.97 33.27 8.55
CA ARG A 232 32.84 32.33 8.59
C ARG A 232 32.46 31.94 7.17
N ARG A 233 31.72 30.84 7.01
CA ARG A 233 31.19 30.44 5.70
C ARG A 233 29.78 30.96 5.52
N LYS A 234 29.44 31.35 4.30
CA LYS A 234 28.05 31.51 3.87
C LYS A 234 27.53 30.14 3.46
N ARG A 235 26.42 29.72 4.06
CA ARG A 235 25.71 28.50 3.69
C ARG A 235 24.38 28.90 3.08
N TYR A 236 24.21 28.61 1.80
CA TYR A 236 23.05 29.01 1.03
C TYR A 236 21.86 28.06 1.23
N LEU A 237 20.65 28.62 1.23
CA LEU A 237 19.40 27.88 1.47
C LEU A 237 19.04 26.96 0.30
N ASP A 238 19.20 27.46 -0.92
CA ASP A 238 18.94 26.74 -2.18
C ASP A 238 19.92 25.59 -2.44
N GLU A 239 21.06 25.56 -1.75
CA GLU A 239 22.04 24.46 -1.78
C GLU A 239 21.76 23.35 -0.74
N LEU A 240 20.77 23.53 0.15
CA LEU A 240 20.45 22.51 1.14
C LEU A 240 19.66 21.35 0.52
N LYS A 241 19.87 20.15 1.06
CA LYS A 241 19.01 18.99 0.76
C LYS A 241 17.73 18.95 1.61
N GLY A 242 17.72 19.67 2.74
CA GLY A 242 16.66 19.64 3.75
C GLY A 242 17.12 19.05 5.08
N LYS A 243 16.19 18.89 6.03
CA LYS A 243 16.40 18.15 7.28
C LYS A 243 16.32 16.65 6.98
N PRO A 244 17.30 15.82 7.38
CA PRO A 244 17.18 14.38 7.25
C PRO A 244 15.93 13.86 7.97
N VAL A 245 15.13 13.06 7.28
CA VAL A 245 13.97 12.38 7.84
C VAL A 245 14.43 11.42 8.94
N GLN A 246 13.75 11.45 10.09
CA GLN A 246 14.06 10.62 11.25
C GLN A 246 13.12 9.41 11.31
N ASN A 247 13.09 8.69 12.43
CA ASN A 247 12.24 7.51 12.61
C ASN A 247 10.80 7.84 13.07
N LEU A 248 10.47 9.09 13.39
CA LEU A 248 9.09 9.53 13.57
C LEU A 248 8.57 10.10 12.26
N TRP A 249 7.60 9.42 11.65
CA TRP A 249 6.97 9.84 10.41
C TRP A 249 5.57 10.38 10.70
N ASP A 250 5.50 11.69 10.83
CA ASP A 250 4.29 12.47 11.09
C ASP A 250 4.05 13.51 9.98
N ASP A 251 4.37 13.15 8.75
CA ASP A 251 4.12 13.95 7.56
C ASP A 251 3.42 13.17 6.43
N ILE A 252 3.10 11.90 6.66
CA ILE A 252 2.36 11.05 5.71
C ILE A 252 1.05 10.61 6.38
N GLU A 253 -0.07 11.10 5.88
CA GLU A 253 -1.39 10.72 6.39
C GLU A 253 -1.87 9.39 5.82
N MET A 254 -2.75 8.70 6.54
CA MET A 254 -3.49 7.57 5.98
C MET A 254 -4.36 8.01 4.78
N VAL A 255 -4.62 7.10 3.85
CA VAL A 255 -5.48 7.38 2.70
C VAL A 255 -6.89 7.72 3.17
N SER A 256 -7.29 8.98 3.03
CA SER A 256 -8.62 9.47 3.43
C SER A 256 -9.72 8.94 2.51
N SER A 257 -10.99 9.01 2.95
CA SER A 257 -12.14 8.61 2.11
C SER A 257 -12.31 9.45 0.85
N GLN A 258 -11.82 10.70 0.86
CA GLN A 258 -11.90 11.65 -0.24
C GLN A 258 -10.65 11.65 -1.14
N SER A 259 -9.63 10.86 -0.79
CA SER A 259 -8.38 10.82 -1.56
C SER A 259 -8.59 10.23 -2.94
N THR A 260 -8.05 10.88 -3.98
CA THR A 260 -7.98 10.32 -5.34
C THR A 260 -7.08 9.09 -5.42
N GLU A 261 -6.22 8.88 -4.43
CA GLU A 261 -5.40 7.68 -4.31
C GLU A 261 -6.24 6.45 -3.90
N ARG A 262 -7.40 6.66 -3.28
CA ARG A 262 -8.21 5.60 -2.69
C ARG A 262 -8.78 4.69 -3.76
N LEU A 263 -8.44 3.41 -3.67
CA LEU A 263 -9.09 2.35 -4.44
C LEU A 263 -10.31 1.80 -3.71
N GLY A 264 -10.38 1.99 -2.40
CA GLY A 264 -11.41 1.41 -1.54
C GLY A 264 -11.00 0.06 -0.95
N TYR A 265 -9.81 -0.42 -1.29
CA TYR A 265 -9.25 -1.62 -0.70
C TYR A 265 -8.97 -1.41 0.80
N PRO A 266 -9.26 -2.41 1.64
CA PRO A 266 -9.02 -2.36 3.08
C PRO A 266 -7.60 -2.03 3.39
N THR A 267 -7.39 -1.26 4.45
CA THR A 267 -6.06 -1.04 5.02
C THR A 267 -5.01 -0.57 3.98
N GLN A 268 -5.46 0.04 2.86
CA GLN A 268 -4.59 0.58 1.81
C GLN A 268 -3.59 1.54 2.45
N LYS A 269 -2.31 1.23 2.29
CA LYS A 269 -1.22 2.10 2.70
C LYS A 269 -1.05 3.23 1.68
N PRO A 270 -0.70 4.46 2.12
CA PRO A 270 -0.51 5.61 1.22
C PRO A 270 0.69 5.41 0.31
N LEU A 271 0.59 5.80 -0.94
CA LEU A 271 1.66 5.67 -1.92
C LEU A 271 2.95 6.36 -1.47
N ALA A 272 2.84 7.57 -0.87
CA ALA A 272 3.97 8.31 -0.36
C ALA A 272 4.78 7.55 0.73
N LEU A 273 4.10 6.69 1.51
CA LEU A 273 4.76 5.86 2.53
C LEU A 273 5.68 4.84 1.87
N LEU A 274 5.18 4.15 0.85
CA LEU A 274 5.94 3.13 0.12
C LEU A 274 7.01 3.75 -0.77
N GLU A 275 6.74 4.89 -1.40
CA GLU A 275 7.74 5.63 -2.17
C GLU A 275 8.93 6.07 -1.30
N ARG A 276 8.67 6.48 -0.05
CA ARG A 276 9.74 6.80 0.92
C ARG A 276 10.61 5.57 1.23
N ILE A 277 9.98 4.43 1.52
CA ILE A 277 10.69 3.17 1.83
C ILE A 277 11.51 2.69 0.62
N VAL A 278 10.90 2.66 -0.57
CA VAL A 278 11.56 2.22 -1.81
C VAL A 278 12.73 3.13 -2.16
N ASN A 279 12.57 4.45 -2.10
CA ASN A 279 13.68 5.39 -2.35
C ASN A 279 14.80 5.28 -1.31
N ALA A 280 14.46 5.02 -0.05
CA ALA A 280 15.47 4.89 1.00
C ALA A 280 16.31 3.62 0.81
N SER A 281 15.72 2.51 0.39
CA SER A 281 16.35 1.19 0.57
C SER A 281 16.52 0.37 -0.71
N SER A 282 16.51 1.02 -1.88
CA SER A 282 16.76 0.39 -3.17
C SER A 282 17.29 1.38 -4.21
N ASN A 283 17.82 0.88 -5.32
CA ASN A 283 18.25 1.62 -6.50
C ASN A 283 17.34 1.35 -7.71
N GLU A 284 17.41 2.16 -8.76
CA GLU A 284 16.73 1.84 -10.02
C GLU A 284 17.18 0.46 -10.54
N GLY A 285 16.23 -0.36 -11.01
CA GLY A 285 16.49 -1.73 -11.48
C GLY A 285 16.51 -2.82 -10.41
N ASP A 286 16.60 -2.45 -9.11
CA ASP A 286 16.53 -3.40 -7.99
C ASP A 286 15.17 -4.11 -7.91
N VAL A 287 15.11 -5.26 -7.23
CA VAL A 287 13.90 -6.05 -7.03
C VAL A 287 13.24 -5.75 -5.68
N VAL A 288 12.01 -5.25 -5.72
CA VAL A 288 11.15 -5.02 -4.56
C VAL A 288 10.11 -6.14 -4.44
N LEU A 289 10.07 -6.81 -3.29
CA LEU A 289 9.11 -7.89 -3.02
C LEU A 289 8.12 -7.48 -1.92
N ASP A 290 6.83 -7.72 -2.19
CA ASP A 290 5.76 -7.65 -1.20
C ASP A 290 4.97 -8.96 -1.18
N ALA A 291 5.14 -9.74 -0.11
CA ALA A 291 4.52 -11.04 0.06
C ALA A 291 3.12 -11.00 0.72
N PHE A 292 2.61 -9.79 1.01
CA PHE A 292 1.30 -9.52 1.59
C PHE A 292 0.66 -8.34 0.84
N CYS A 293 0.62 -8.45 -0.47
CA CYS A 293 0.61 -7.29 -1.35
C CYS A 293 -0.72 -6.52 -1.37
N GLY A 294 -1.83 -7.17 -1.06
CA GLY A 294 -3.14 -6.56 -0.98
C GLY A 294 -3.50 -5.82 -2.27
N CYS A 295 -3.69 -4.50 -2.17
CA CYS A 295 -4.00 -3.66 -3.35
C CYS A 295 -2.79 -3.18 -4.14
N GLY A 296 -1.58 -3.67 -3.87
CA GLY A 296 -0.40 -3.40 -4.69
C GLY A 296 0.16 -1.99 -4.59
N THR A 297 -0.01 -1.28 -3.46
CA THR A 297 0.62 0.04 -3.29
C THR A 297 2.15 -0.05 -3.41
N THR A 298 2.76 -1.09 -2.87
CA THR A 298 4.21 -1.33 -2.96
C THR A 298 4.66 -1.52 -4.42
N LEU A 299 3.86 -2.23 -5.23
CA LEU A 299 4.17 -2.47 -6.64
C LEU A 299 4.05 -1.19 -7.45
N GLU A 300 3.02 -0.37 -7.20
CA GLU A 300 2.89 0.95 -7.84
C GLU A 300 4.10 1.83 -7.51
N ALA A 301 4.51 1.90 -6.23
CA ALA A 301 5.67 2.69 -5.82
C ALA A 301 6.96 2.19 -6.49
N ALA A 302 7.21 0.88 -6.50
CA ALA A 302 8.36 0.27 -7.13
C ALA A 302 8.41 0.58 -8.63
N ALA A 303 7.30 0.36 -9.35
CA ALA A 303 7.20 0.61 -10.78
C ALA A 303 7.42 2.10 -11.14
N LYS A 304 6.78 3.04 -10.42
CA LYS A 304 6.98 4.49 -10.61
C LYS A 304 8.43 4.90 -10.43
N LEU A 305 9.11 4.27 -9.47
CA LEU A 305 10.51 4.50 -9.17
C LEU A 305 11.44 3.63 -10.02
N LYS A 306 10.95 2.95 -11.07
CA LYS A 306 11.75 2.12 -12.00
C LYS A 306 12.50 0.97 -11.32
N ARG A 307 11.92 0.39 -10.28
CA ARG A 307 12.34 -0.88 -9.70
C ARG A 307 11.55 -2.01 -10.35
N LYS A 308 12.15 -3.19 -10.42
CA LYS A 308 11.43 -4.42 -10.68
C LYS A 308 10.67 -4.82 -9.43
N TRP A 309 9.58 -5.56 -9.58
CA TRP A 309 8.74 -5.89 -8.43
C TRP A 309 8.13 -7.29 -8.50
N ILE A 310 7.81 -7.82 -7.33
CA ILE A 310 7.11 -9.09 -7.16
C ILE A 310 6.03 -8.88 -6.10
N GLY A 311 4.78 -9.11 -6.48
CA GLY A 311 3.64 -9.10 -5.57
C GLY A 311 3.11 -10.50 -5.34
N ILE A 312 2.79 -10.84 -4.09
CA ILE A 312 2.13 -12.10 -3.76
C ILE A 312 0.91 -11.79 -2.89
N ASP A 313 -0.22 -12.36 -3.26
CA ASP A 313 -1.43 -12.34 -2.42
C ASP A 313 -2.23 -13.63 -2.64
N PHE A 314 -2.85 -14.13 -1.59
CA PHE A 314 -3.69 -15.33 -1.68
C PHE A 314 -5.00 -15.04 -2.41
N SER A 315 -5.51 -13.80 -2.33
CA SER A 315 -6.79 -13.42 -2.88
C SER A 315 -6.69 -13.13 -4.39
N PRO A 316 -7.41 -13.87 -5.25
CA PRO A 316 -7.48 -13.56 -6.68
C PRO A 316 -8.08 -12.18 -6.95
N THR A 317 -8.97 -11.71 -6.07
CA THR A 317 -9.55 -10.37 -6.16
C THR A 317 -8.49 -9.31 -5.90
N ALA A 318 -7.66 -9.47 -4.87
CA ALA A 318 -6.54 -8.58 -4.62
C ALA A 318 -5.60 -8.54 -5.82
N CYS A 319 -5.27 -9.71 -6.38
CA CYS A 319 -4.42 -9.84 -7.57
C CYS A 319 -4.98 -9.10 -8.79
N ARG A 320 -6.30 -9.16 -9.03
CA ARG A 320 -6.97 -8.36 -10.08
C ARG A 320 -6.94 -6.87 -9.79
N VAL A 321 -7.21 -6.46 -8.55
CA VAL A 321 -7.12 -5.04 -8.15
C VAL A 321 -5.70 -4.51 -8.37
N MET A 322 -4.67 -5.29 -8.06
CA MET A 322 -3.27 -4.95 -8.35
C MET A 322 -3.04 -4.75 -9.84
N ALA A 323 -3.47 -5.70 -10.67
CA ALA A 323 -3.34 -5.61 -12.13
C ALA A 323 -4.04 -4.35 -12.67
N GLU A 324 -5.33 -4.17 -12.37
CA GLU A 324 -6.09 -2.98 -12.80
C GLU A 324 -5.46 -1.67 -12.33
N ARG A 325 -4.92 -1.64 -11.10
CA ARG A 325 -4.24 -0.47 -10.55
C ARG A 325 -3.01 -0.11 -11.40
N LEU A 326 -2.18 -1.09 -11.74
CA LEU A 326 -0.98 -0.89 -12.54
C LEU A 326 -1.35 -0.43 -13.97
N GLU A 327 -2.36 -1.03 -14.58
CA GLU A 327 -2.83 -0.64 -15.91
C GLU A 327 -3.39 0.78 -15.92
N LYS A 328 -4.33 1.10 -15.01
CA LYS A 328 -5.01 2.39 -14.98
C LYS A 328 -4.10 3.55 -14.59
N ARG A 329 -3.15 3.33 -13.66
CA ARG A 329 -2.30 4.42 -13.13
C ARG A 329 -1.00 4.59 -13.87
N LEU A 330 -0.42 3.50 -14.38
CA LEU A 330 0.91 3.50 -14.98
C LEU A 330 0.89 3.16 -16.46
N GLY A 331 -0.26 2.74 -17.01
CA GLY A 331 -0.38 2.37 -18.42
C GLY A 331 0.34 1.06 -18.78
N LEU A 332 0.72 0.26 -17.78
CA LEU A 332 1.31 -1.06 -17.99
C LEU A 332 0.27 -2.01 -18.59
N LYS A 333 0.71 -3.04 -19.31
CA LYS A 333 -0.16 -4.03 -19.93
C LYS A 333 0.18 -5.44 -19.46
N GLU A 334 -0.83 -6.18 -19.00
CA GLU A 334 -0.66 -7.60 -18.69
C GLU A 334 -0.20 -8.37 -19.94
N GLY A 335 0.74 -9.30 -19.76
CA GLY A 335 1.35 -10.11 -20.82
C GLY A 335 2.46 -9.41 -21.60
N ILE A 336 2.65 -8.10 -21.41
CA ILE A 336 3.72 -7.31 -22.04
C ILE A 336 4.67 -6.77 -20.97
N ASP A 337 4.15 -5.96 -20.04
CA ASP A 337 4.93 -5.26 -19.04
C ASP A 337 5.00 -6.02 -17.70
N PHE A 338 3.96 -6.79 -17.40
CA PHE A 338 3.88 -7.64 -16.22
C PHE A 338 3.06 -8.90 -16.49
N THR A 339 3.11 -9.88 -15.58
CA THR A 339 2.34 -11.13 -15.70
C THR A 339 1.57 -11.43 -14.42
N LEU A 340 0.34 -11.91 -14.57
CA LEU A 340 -0.47 -12.49 -13.48
C LEU A 340 -0.32 -14.02 -13.51
N ARG A 341 0.10 -14.62 -12.40
CA ARG A 341 0.34 -16.06 -12.30
C ARG A 341 -0.52 -16.74 -11.26
N ASP A 342 -0.76 -18.03 -11.50
CA ASP A 342 -1.44 -18.96 -10.59
C ASP A 342 -2.84 -18.54 -10.15
N MET A 343 -3.48 -17.64 -10.91
CA MET A 343 -4.91 -17.38 -10.77
C MET A 343 -5.67 -18.70 -10.84
N PRO A 344 -6.69 -18.91 -10.00
CA PRO A 344 -7.48 -20.13 -10.02
C PRO A 344 -8.18 -20.26 -11.37
N LYS A 345 -7.86 -21.34 -12.08
CA LYS A 345 -8.33 -21.60 -13.46
C LYS A 345 -9.32 -22.76 -13.55
N THR A 346 -9.49 -23.53 -12.48
CA THR A 346 -10.36 -24.72 -12.49
C THR A 346 -11.46 -24.63 -11.45
N ALA A 347 -12.61 -25.24 -11.77
CA ALA A 347 -13.72 -25.37 -10.83
C ALA A 347 -13.29 -26.07 -9.52
N GLU A 348 -12.35 -27.02 -9.57
CA GLU A 348 -11.85 -27.69 -8.35
C GLU A 348 -11.08 -26.73 -7.43
N GLN A 349 -10.26 -25.84 -7.99
CA GLN A 349 -9.55 -24.83 -7.20
C GLN A 349 -10.53 -23.83 -6.58
N LEU A 350 -11.52 -23.40 -7.36
CA LEU A 350 -12.56 -22.48 -6.88
C LEU A 350 -13.47 -23.09 -5.81
N ARG A 351 -13.67 -24.42 -5.80
CA ARG A 351 -14.39 -25.11 -4.72
C ARG A 351 -13.66 -25.05 -3.38
N LYS A 352 -12.34 -25.04 -3.39
CA LYS A 352 -11.49 -25.03 -2.18
C LYS A 352 -11.26 -23.62 -1.63
N MET A 353 -11.65 -22.59 -2.38
CA MET A 353 -11.53 -21.19 -1.97
C MET A 353 -12.44 -20.90 -0.77
N PRO A 354 -12.03 -20.04 0.18
CA PRO A 354 -12.91 -19.58 1.24
C PRO A 354 -14.24 -19.01 0.68
N PRO A 355 -15.41 -19.30 1.28
CA PRO A 355 -16.71 -18.95 0.69
C PRO A 355 -16.86 -17.48 0.31
N PHE A 356 -16.39 -16.58 1.18
CA PHE A 356 -16.45 -15.14 0.93
C PHE A 356 -15.52 -14.70 -0.21
N GLU A 357 -14.38 -15.35 -0.39
CA GLU A 357 -13.46 -15.06 -1.49
C GLU A 357 -14.02 -15.58 -2.82
N PHE A 358 -14.66 -16.75 -2.80
CA PHE A 358 -15.36 -17.30 -3.96
C PHE A 358 -16.52 -16.41 -4.39
N GLU A 359 -17.32 -15.92 -3.45
CA GLU A 359 -18.40 -14.95 -3.70
C GLU A 359 -17.86 -13.69 -4.40
N ASN A 360 -16.79 -13.09 -3.87
CA ASN A 360 -16.16 -11.92 -4.47
C ASN A 360 -15.59 -12.21 -5.87
N TRP A 361 -14.87 -13.32 -6.02
CA TRP A 361 -14.31 -13.72 -7.31
C TRP A 361 -15.41 -13.87 -8.36
N ALA A 362 -16.50 -14.57 -8.02
CA ALA A 362 -17.62 -14.85 -8.93
C ALA A 362 -18.31 -13.56 -9.39
N VAL A 363 -18.56 -12.63 -8.47
CA VAL A 363 -19.14 -11.32 -8.81
C VAL A 363 -18.23 -10.53 -9.74
N VAL A 364 -16.93 -10.45 -9.43
CA VAL A 364 -15.97 -9.71 -10.25
C VAL A 364 -15.78 -10.38 -11.62
N ALA A 365 -15.76 -11.71 -11.68
CA ALA A 365 -15.67 -12.46 -12.94
C ALA A 365 -16.87 -12.19 -13.86
N LEU A 366 -18.05 -11.91 -13.30
CA LEU A 366 -19.23 -11.46 -14.06
C LEU A 366 -19.17 -9.98 -14.46
N GLY A 367 -18.15 -9.23 -14.03
CA GLY A 367 -18.02 -7.78 -14.22
C GLY A 367 -18.83 -6.95 -13.22
N GLY A 368 -19.29 -7.56 -12.14
CA GLY A 368 -20.07 -6.92 -11.09
C GLY A 368 -19.22 -6.37 -9.94
N ILE A 369 -19.88 -5.60 -9.07
CA ILE A 369 -19.35 -5.06 -7.82
C ILE A 369 -19.89 -5.91 -6.66
N PRO A 370 -19.05 -6.65 -5.92
CA PRO A 370 -19.52 -7.52 -4.83
C PRO A 370 -20.15 -6.75 -3.67
N ASN A 371 -20.91 -7.45 -2.85
CA ASN A 371 -21.57 -6.91 -1.67
C ASN A 371 -20.66 -6.88 -0.45
N LYS A 372 -21.15 -6.05 0.47
CA LYS A 372 -20.35 -5.33 1.42
C LYS A 372 -19.88 -6.13 2.61
N VAL A 373 -20.78 -6.97 3.08
CA VAL A 373 -20.76 -7.85 4.25
C VAL A 373 -21.70 -8.99 3.87
N LYS A 374 -21.74 -10.09 4.65
CA LYS A 374 -23.01 -10.82 4.81
C LYS A 374 -24.02 -9.91 5.48
N VAL A 375 -24.61 -9.02 4.68
CA VAL A 375 -25.73 -8.21 5.10
C VAL A 375 -26.90 -9.16 5.32
N GLY A 376 -27.80 -8.84 6.26
CA GLY A 376 -29.08 -9.56 6.41
C GLY A 376 -30.01 -9.41 5.20
N ASP A 377 -29.47 -9.15 4.01
CA ASP A 377 -30.17 -8.82 2.78
C ASP A 377 -30.76 -10.05 2.09
N TYR A 378 -30.85 -11.19 2.78
CA TYR A 378 -31.54 -12.40 2.33
C TYR A 378 -31.10 -12.94 0.95
N GLY A 379 -29.84 -12.71 0.53
CA GLY A 379 -29.27 -13.36 -0.66
C GLY A 379 -28.99 -12.45 -1.85
N ILE A 380 -28.44 -11.26 -1.66
CA ILE A 380 -27.74 -10.56 -2.74
C ILE A 380 -26.28 -10.51 -2.32
N ASP A 381 -25.37 -10.92 -3.20
CA ASP A 381 -23.93 -11.02 -2.99
C ASP A 381 -23.14 -10.04 -3.88
N GLY A 382 -23.79 -9.35 -4.83
CA GLY A 382 -23.19 -8.30 -5.64
C GLY A 382 -24.16 -7.57 -6.56
N ARG A 383 -23.65 -6.59 -7.32
CA ARG A 383 -24.43 -5.73 -8.23
C ARG A 383 -23.72 -5.56 -9.56
N LEU A 384 -24.41 -5.80 -10.68
CA LEU A 384 -23.90 -5.56 -12.03
C LEU A 384 -24.45 -4.25 -12.60
N TYR A 385 -23.57 -3.44 -13.20
CA TYR A 385 -23.91 -2.20 -13.90
C TYR A 385 -23.45 -2.32 -15.37
N LEU A 386 -24.34 -2.11 -16.36
CA LEU A 386 -23.98 -2.21 -17.78
C LEU A 386 -23.48 -0.87 -18.35
N ALA A 387 -22.41 -0.91 -19.13
CA ALA A 387 -21.72 0.27 -19.67
C ALA A 387 -22.58 1.17 -20.58
N ASP A 388 -23.53 0.60 -21.32
CA ASP A 388 -24.42 1.37 -22.20
C ASP A 388 -25.49 2.16 -21.42
N MET A 389 -25.75 1.77 -20.17
CA MET A 389 -26.66 2.51 -19.26
C MET A 389 -26.01 3.75 -18.63
N VAL A 390 -24.70 3.93 -18.82
CA VAL A 390 -23.94 5.10 -18.33
C VAL A 390 -23.82 6.17 -19.44
N LYS A 391 -23.99 5.81 -20.71
CA LYS A 391 -23.76 6.68 -21.88
C LYS A 391 -24.92 7.64 -22.21
N GLU A 392 -26.15 7.38 -21.80
CA GLU A 392 -27.30 8.28 -22.04
C GLU A 392 -27.21 9.63 -21.29
N LYS A 393 -26.18 9.81 -20.45
CA LYS A 393 -26.01 10.94 -19.54
C LYS A 393 -25.60 12.28 -20.18
N LYS A 394 -25.50 12.40 -21.50
CA LYS A 394 -25.01 13.65 -22.13
C LYS A 394 -26.07 14.57 -22.73
N GLU A 395 -27.29 14.11 -22.96
CA GLU A 395 -28.33 14.95 -23.56
C GLU A 395 -29.66 14.64 -22.90
N THR A 396 -30.06 15.46 -21.91
CA THR A 396 -31.36 16.16 -21.82
C THR A 396 -31.56 16.62 -20.38
N VAL A 397 -31.57 17.93 -20.15
CA VAL A 397 -31.99 18.55 -18.88
C VAL A 397 -33.48 18.78 -18.94
N GLY A 398 -34.26 18.05 -18.14
CA GLY A 398 -35.70 18.23 -18.02
C GLY A 398 -36.26 17.57 -16.77
N LYS A 399 -36.67 18.40 -15.80
CA LYS A 399 -37.29 18.08 -14.50
C LYS A 399 -38.10 16.76 -14.47
N GLN A 400 -37.47 15.70 -13.99
CA GLN A 400 -38.05 14.63 -13.17
C GLN A 400 -36.98 14.20 -12.15
N THR A 401 -37.42 13.67 -11.01
CA THR A 401 -36.70 13.66 -9.73
C THR A 401 -35.36 12.92 -9.76
N ILE A 402 -34.28 13.65 -9.41
CA ILE A 402 -32.87 13.21 -9.22
C ILE A 402 -32.67 11.91 -8.42
N PHE A 403 -33.68 11.44 -7.68
CA PHE A 403 -33.58 10.28 -6.78
C PHE A 403 -34.07 8.94 -7.37
N GLU A 404 -34.73 8.91 -8.54
CA GLU A 404 -35.25 7.64 -9.12
C GLU A 404 -34.30 7.02 -10.17
N GLU A 405 -33.33 7.78 -10.69
CA GLU A 405 -32.53 7.38 -11.87
C GLU A 405 -31.13 6.82 -11.55
N LEU A 406 -30.69 6.86 -10.29
CA LEU A 406 -29.43 6.24 -9.83
C LEU A 406 -29.54 4.71 -9.61
N ASP A 407 -30.70 4.13 -9.91
CA ASP A 407 -31.10 2.82 -9.38
C ASP A 407 -31.20 1.73 -10.46
N ARG A 408 -30.40 1.76 -11.53
CA ARG A 408 -30.35 0.67 -12.53
C ARG A 408 -29.13 -0.23 -12.33
N TRP A 409 -29.30 -1.26 -11.49
CA TRP A 409 -28.36 -2.35 -11.28
C TRP A 409 -29.09 -3.69 -11.28
N TYR A 410 -28.35 -4.77 -11.60
CA TYR A 410 -28.85 -6.14 -11.50
C TYR A 410 -28.24 -6.85 -10.28
N PRO A 411 -29.05 -7.42 -9.38
CA PRO A 411 -28.55 -8.22 -8.28
C PRO A 411 -27.84 -9.47 -8.77
N ILE A 412 -26.76 -9.81 -8.08
CA ILE A 412 -26.01 -11.04 -8.25
C ILE A 412 -26.11 -11.80 -6.93
N GLN A 413 -26.48 -13.07 -6.98
CA GLN A 413 -26.36 -13.99 -5.84
C GLN A 413 -25.38 -15.11 -6.20
N VAL A 414 -24.53 -15.51 -5.26
CA VAL A 414 -23.50 -16.53 -5.44
C VAL A 414 -23.70 -17.63 -4.40
N LYS A 415 -23.61 -18.89 -4.84
CA LYS A 415 -23.58 -20.05 -3.96
C LYS A 415 -22.40 -20.94 -4.33
N GLN A 416 -21.49 -21.13 -3.37
CA GLN A 416 -20.41 -22.11 -3.48
C GLN A 416 -20.95 -23.53 -3.25
N MET A 417 -21.87 -23.99 -4.11
CA MET A 417 -22.54 -25.28 -4.02
C MET A 417 -22.52 -26.00 -5.37
N ASP A 418 -22.26 -27.31 -5.36
CA ASP A 418 -22.29 -28.16 -6.56
C ASP A 418 -23.66 -28.20 -7.23
N LYS A 419 -24.73 -28.06 -6.44
CA LYS A 419 -26.10 -28.09 -6.94
C LYS A 419 -27.02 -27.24 -6.08
N VAL A 420 -27.41 -26.10 -6.60
CA VAL A 420 -28.39 -25.18 -5.99
C VAL A 420 -29.79 -25.75 -6.15
N GLY A 421 -30.58 -25.69 -5.07
CA GLY A 421 -31.96 -26.17 -5.05
C GLY A 421 -32.99 -25.04 -5.17
N ARG A 422 -34.27 -25.41 -5.36
CA ARG A 422 -35.39 -24.46 -5.36
C ARG A 422 -35.41 -23.47 -4.17
N PRO A 423 -35.14 -23.87 -2.90
CA PRO A 423 -35.21 -22.95 -1.77
C PRO A 423 -34.23 -21.76 -1.85
N ASP A 424 -33.10 -21.93 -2.53
CA ASP A 424 -32.13 -20.85 -2.73
C ASP A 424 -32.62 -19.84 -3.77
N ILE A 425 -33.26 -20.32 -4.83
CA ILE A 425 -33.90 -19.48 -5.85
C ILE A 425 -35.08 -18.71 -5.25
N ASP A 426 -35.90 -19.34 -4.42
CA ASP A 426 -37.04 -18.68 -3.75
C ASP A 426 -36.57 -17.51 -2.86
N LYS A 427 -35.44 -17.68 -2.17
CA LYS A 427 -34.80 -16.61 -1.38
C LYS A 427 -34.33 -15.47 -2.29
N PHE A 428 -33.71 -15.79 -3.43
CA PHE A 428 -33.28 -14.77 -4.38
C PHE A 428 -34.45 -13.98 -4.96
N GLN A 429 -35.52 -14.66 -5.36
CA GLN A 429 -36.75 -14.01 -5.83
C GLN A 429 -37.30 -13.05 -4.78
N THR A 430 -37.29 -13.47 -3.50
CA THR A 430 -37.72 -12.62 -2.39
C THR A 430 -36.87 -11.35 -2.30
N ALA A 431 -35.55 -11.49 -2.42
CA ALA A 431 -34.64 -10.34 -2.42
C ALA A 431 -34.85 -9.43 -3.64
N MET A 432 -35.04 -10.01 -4.84
CA MET A 432 -35.35 -9.26 -6.06
C MET A 432 -36.67 -8.49 -5.95
N ARG A 433 -37.73 -9.10 -5.41
CA ARG A 433 -39.02 -8.43 -5.20
C ARG A 433 -38.90 -7.28 -4.20
N ARG A 434 -38.17 -7.49 -3.10
CA ARG A 434 -37.90 -6.46 -2.09
C ARG A 434 -37.24 -5.24 -2.73
N ASP A 435 -36.22 -5.47 -3.55
CA ASP A 435 -35.42 -4.41 -4.16
C ASP A 435 -35.97 -3.96 -5.54
N LYS A 436 -37.19 -4.41 -5.89
CA LYS A 436 -37.92 -4.09 -7.13
C LYS A 436 -37.11 -4.37 -8.40
N ARG A 437 -36.39 -5.48 -8.43
CA ARG A 437 -35.54 -5.93 -9.55
C ARG A 437 -36.25 -6.98 -10.39
N LEU A 438 -36.35 -6.73 -11.69
CA LEU A 438 -36.92 -7.69 -12.64
C LEU A 438 -35.89 -8.61 -13.27
N LYS A 439 -34.59 -8.28 -13.21
CA LYS A 439 -33.52 -9.12 -13.74
C LYS A 439 -32.40 -9.28 -12.72
N GLY A 440 -31.84 -10.47 -12.61
CA GLY A 440 -30.75 -10.78 -11.68
C GLY A 440 -29.92 -11.97 -12.16
N TYR A 441 -28.74 -12.14 -11.59
CA TYR A 441 -27.80 -13.21 -11.92
C TYR A 441 -27.62 -14.12 -10.71
N PHE A 442 -27.64 -15.43 -10.92
CA PHE A 442 -27.39 -16.40 -9.87
C PHE A 442 -26.21 -17.28 -10.28
N ILE A 443 -25.15 -17.31 -9.49
CA ILE A 443 -23.91 -18.02 -9.80
C ILE A 443 -23.75 -19.21 -8.87
N ALA A 444 -23.45 -20.39 -9.42
CA ALA A 444 -23.10 -21.59 -8.64
C ALA A 444 -22.27 -22.58 -9.45
N PHE A 445 -21.82 -23.70 -8.85
CA PHE A 445 -21.19 -24.77 -9.64
C PHE A 445 -22.22 -25.58 -10.45
N GLY A 446 -23.48 -25.59 -10.03
CA GLY A 446 -24.55 -26.27 -10.75
C GLY A 446 -25.94 -25.98 -10.18
N PHE A 447 -26.97 -26.34 -10.94
CA PHE A 447 -28.39 -26.10 -10.63
C PHE A 447 -29.19 -27.40 -10.70
N SER A 448 -30.14 -27.58 -9.80
CA SER A 448 -31.05 -28.72 -9.82
C SER A 448 -32.18 -28.54 -10.83
N GLN A 449 -32.87 -29.64 -11.17
CA GLN A 449 -33.98 -29.57 -12.11
C GLN A 449 -35.15 -28.73 -11.56
N ASP A 450 -35.44 -28.86 -10.27
CA ASP A 450 -36.45 -28.08 -9.56
C ASP A 450 -36.09 -26.59 -9.46
N SER A 451 -34.81 -26.25 -9.25
CA SER A 451 -34.37 -24.84 -9.25
C SER A 451 -34.55 -24.21 -10.63
N MET A 452 -34.20 -24.94 -11.70
CA MET A 452 -34.38 -24.48 -13.08
C MET A 452 -35.85 -24.36 -13.49
N GLN A 453 -36.71 -25.25 -13.02
CA GLN A 453 -38.17 -25.13 -13.20
C GLN A 453 -38.72 -23.90 -12.48
N GLU A 454 -38.25 -23.62 -11.27
CA GLU A 454 -38.65 -22.45 -10.50
C GLU A 454 -38.20 -21.14 -11.16
N ILE A 455 -36.97 -21.06 -11.69
CA ILE A 455 -36.49 -19.91 -12.49
C ILE A 455 -37.44 -19.63 -13.67
N LYS A 456 -37.80 -20.67 -14.44
CA LYS A 456 -38.72 -20.54 -15.58
C LYS A 456 -40.13 -20.11 -15.13
N ARG A 457 -40.61 -20.64 -14.00
CA ARG A 457 -41.89 -20.24 -13.40
C ARG A 457 -41.88 -18.76 -13.01
N ALA A 458 -40.84 -18.31 -12.31
CA ALA A 458 -40.68 -16.93 -11.86
C ALA A 458 -40.67 -15.94 -13.03
N GLN A 459 -39.98 -16.29 -14.13
CA GLN A 459 -40.01 -15.48 -15.34
C GLN A 459 -41.41 -15.41 -15.97
N LYS A 460 -42.10 -16.54 -16.11
CA LYS A 460 -43.42 -16.62 -16.77
C LYS A 460 -44.56 -15.99 -15.96
N VAL A 461 -44.56 -16.21 -14.64
CA VAL A 461 -45.68 -15.84 -13.76
C VAL A 461 -45.46 -14.47 -13.14
N GLU A 462 -44.22 -14.10 -12.88
CA GLU A 462 -43.89 -12.92 -12.08
C GLU A 462 -43.00 -11.91 -12.81
N GLY A 463 -42.53 -12.24 -14.02
CA GLY A 463 -41.66 -11.37 -14.81
C GLY A 463 -40.24 -11.25 -14.25
N LEU A 464 -39.82 -12.13 -13.33
CA LEU A 464 -38.46 -12.14 -12.77
C LEU A 464 -37.52 -12.95 -13.68
N ASP A 465 -36.65 -12.27 -14.41
CA ASP A 465 -35.59 -12.81 -15.26
C ASP A 465 -34.34 -13.13 -14.42
N ILE A 466 -34.29 -14.34 -13.85
CA ILE A 466 -33.11 -14.85 -13.16
C ILE A 466 -32.25 -15.59 -14.18
N VAL A 467 -31.01 -15.11 -14.38
CA VAL A 467 -30.02 -15.73 -15.26
C VAL A 467 -29.13 -16.65 -14.41
N PRO A 468 -29.30 -17.99 -14.47
CA PRO A 468 -28.39 -18.92 -13.83
C PRO A 468 -27.07 -18.98 -14.62
N ILE A 469 -25.94 -18.89 -13.93
CA ILE A 469 -24.60 -18.98 -14.50
C ILE A 469 -23.80 -20.00 -13.69
N THR A 470 -23.18 -20.94 -14.38
CA THR A 470 -22.27 -21.90 -13.78
C THR A 470 -20.86 -21.32 -13.67
N VAL A 471 -20.09 -21.81 -12.70
CA VAL A 471 -18.66 -21.46 -12.58
C VAL A 471 -17.87 -21.79 -13.85
N ASP A 472 -18.21 -22.89 -14.52
CA ASP A 472 -17.56 -23.27 -15.78
C ASP A 472 -17.89 -22.27 -16.91
N GLU A 473 -19.11 -21.73 -16.95
CA GLU A 473 -19.46 -20.64 -17.88
C GLU A 473 -18.69 -19.36 -17.57
N LEU A 474 -18.53 -18.97 -16.29
CA LEU A 474 -17.72 -17.81 -15.89
C LEU A 474 -16.25 -17.95 -16.29
N LEU A 475 -15.66 -19.12 -16.05
CA LEU A 475 -14.31 -19.46 -16.50
C LEU A 475 -14.20 -19.47 -18.03
N GLY A 476 -15.30 -19.75 -18.73
CA GLY A 476 -15.39 -19.70 -20.20
C GLY A 476 -15.39 -18.26 -20.74
N TYR A 477 -16.12 -17.34 -20.11
CA TYR A 477 -16.15 -15.92 -20.51
C TYR A 477 -14.78 -15.24 -20.39
N GLU A 478 -13.96 -15.63 -19.41
CA GLU A 478 -12.58 -15.15 -19.28
C GLU A 478 -11.69 -15.49 -20.48
N LYS A 479 -11.92 -16.64 -21.13
CA LYS A 479 -11.10 -17.05 -22.29
C LYS A 479 -11.41 -16.23 -23.54
N THR A 480 -12.64 -15.76 -23.69
CA THR A 480 -13.11 -15.03 -24.88
C THR A 480 -12.81 -13.53 -24.81
N ALA A 481 -12.60 -12.97 -23.61
CA ALA A 481 -12.19 -11.58 -23.43
C ALA A 481 -10.67 -11.36 -23.64
N LEU A 482 -9.89 -12.45 -23.62
CA LEU A 482 -8.44 -12.48 -23.80
C LEU A 482 -8.00 -12.96 -25.19
N SER A 483 -8.96 -13.29 -26.07
CA SER A 483 -8.76 -13.58 -27.51
C SER A 483 -9.23 -12.42 -28.35
#